data_AF-A0A1F6MVT7-F1
#
_entry.id   AF-A0A1F6MVT7-F1
#
_cell.length_a   1.000
_cell.length_b   1.000
_cell.length_c   1.000
_cell.angle_alpha   90.00
_cell.angle_beta   90.00
_cell.angle_gamma   90.00
#
_symmetry.space_group_name_H-M   'P 1'
#
loop_
_entity.id
_entity.type
_entity.pdbx_description
1 polymer ?
#
loop_
_entity_poly.entity_id
_entity_poly.type
_entity_poly.pdbx_seq_one_letter_code
_entity_poly.pdbx_strand_id
1 'polypeptide(L)'
;MDEVQQNLIKPKNIGWKILFWVYMILSIMDYSKGFDSIWKFIDLVVLIPALVGLYGFCWSKKILEKIFWKFFFFVAIVWNTVYFFVAIQPKVAAADLPQWSVIFGYVFWLLLIIPLFTVLYVYAFRVGKMFPFIRVQRNINDSVSGQSAYLNLQADSKNCVLSDSDKIWNVASNVAFILAVSSVFSVIVYLNKISEGLLAKIYLIIIIILAFIFFALGQLIKKKNKLALEVAIAILIILILENLVTLILFRMPLMIWPLILKFVFLIYLVRPLDSVQRKITEIKTKKLNKKSNAQ
;
A
#
# COMPACT_ATOMS: atom_id res chain seq x y z
N MET A 1 -22.88 18.96 4.35
CA MET A 1 -22.66 18.14 3.13
C MET A 1 -22.32 16.66 3.46
N ASP A 2 -21.94 16.34 4.70
CA ASP A 2 -21.55 14.98 5.11
C ASP A 2 -22.72 13.99 5.36
N GLU A 3 -23.91 14.49 5.71
CA GLU A 3 -25.05 13.64 6.11
C GLU A 3 -25.70 12.90 4.93
N VAL A 4 -25.82 13.57 3.77
CA VAL A 4 -26.36 12.97 2.54
C VAL A 4 -25.41 11.90 2.00
N GLN A 5 -24.10 12.11 2.12
CA GLN A 5 -23.08 11.13 1.75
C GLN A 5 -23.11 9.91 2.67
N GLN A 6 -23.44 10.07 3.96
CA GLN A 6 -23.55 8.95 4.90
C GLN A 6 -24.77 8.05 4.62
N ASN A 7 -25.91 8.61 4.21
CA ASN A 7 -27.12 7.83 3.93
C ASN A 7 -27.04 6.99 2.64
N LEU A 8 -26.18 7.36 1.68
CA LEU A 8 -25.98 6.61 0.43
C LEU A 8 -25.12 5.34 0.59
N ILE A 9 -24.52 5.13 1.76
CA ILE A 9 -23.51 4.09 1.98
C ILE A 9 -24.02 3.07 3.00
N LYS A 10 -25.32 2.74 3.08
CA LYS A 10 -25.74 1.53 3.81
C LYS A 10 -25.56 0.31 2.90
N PRO A 11 -24.52 -0.54 3.07
CA PRO A 11 -24.52 -1.83 2.41
C PRO A 11 -25.69 -2.61 2.99
N LYS A 12 -26.74 -2.80 2.18
CA LYS A 12 -27.92 -3.59 2.58
C LYS A 12 -27.60 -5.09 2.64
N ASN A 13 -26.42 -5.51 2.18
CA ASN A 13 -26.10 -6.92 1.99
C ASN A 13 -25.76 -7.59 3.33
N ILE A 14 -26.69 -8.40 3.82
CA ILE A 14 -26.55 -9.20 5.03
C ILE A 14 -25.34 -10.15 4.99
N GLY A 15 -24.90 -10.56 3.79
CA GLY A 15 -23.75 -11.44 3.58
C GLY A 15 -22.45 -10.92 4.19
N TRP A 16 -22.18 -9.61 4.12
CA TRP A 16 -20.96 -9.05 4.72
C TRP A 16 -20.96 -9.13 6.25
N LYS A 17 -22.13 -8.98 6.87
CA LYS A 17 -22.27 -9.13 8.33
C LYS A 17 -22.06 -10.58 8.76
N ILE A 18 -22.59 -11.53 8.00
CA ILE A 18 -22.35 -12.96 8.24
C ILE A 18 -20.85 -13.26 8.13
N LEU A 19 -20.20 -12.78 7.07
CA LEU A 19 -18.76 -12.95 6.87
C LEU A 19 -17.95 -12.35 8.03
N PHE A 20 -18.31 -11.16 8.53
CA PHE A 20 -17.68 -10.56 9.70
C PHE A 20 -17.77 -11.46 10.94
N TRP A 21 -18.94 -12.02 11.24
CA TRP A 21 -19.12 -12.91 12.38
C TRP A 21 -18.35 -14.23 12.22
N VAL A 22 -18.33 -14.80 11.01
CA VAL A 22 -17.52 -15.98 10.69
C VAL A 22 -16.04 -15.69 10.96
N TYR A 23 -15.53 -14.56 10.49
CA TYR A 23 -14.16 -14.12 10.77
C TYR A 23 -13.89 -14.00 12.27
N MET A 24 -14.75 -13.32 13.03
CA MET A 24 -14.61 -13.17 14.47
C MET A 24 -14.54 -14.53 15.19
N ILE A 25 -15.44 -15.47 14.86
CA ILE A 25 -15.48 -16.79 15.49
C ILE A 25 -14.21 -17.58 15.16
N LEU A 26 -13.82 -17.62 13.88
CA LEU A 26 -12.62 -18.34 13.45
C LEU A 26 -11.36 -17.78 14.11
N SER A 27 -11.26 -16.45 14.23
CA SER A 27 -10.15 -15.81 14.93
C SER A 27 -10.13 -16.17 16.42
N ILE A 28 -11.26 -16.11 17.12
CA ILE A 28 -11.31 -16.52 18.53
C ILE A 28 -10.90 -17.98 18.69
N MET A 29 -11.35 -18.87 17.80
CA MET A 29 -10.97 -20.28 17.83
C MET A 29 -9.47 -20.48 17.60
N ASP A 30 -8.88 -19.79 16.62
CA ASP A 30 -7.44 -19.87 16.33
C ASP A 30 -6.56 -19.42 17.51
N TYR A 31 -6.95 -18.31 18.15
CA TYR A 31 -6.21 -17.72 19.27
C TYR A 31 -6.55 -18.31 20.65
N SER A 32 -7.61 -19.12 20.76
CA SER A 32 -8.00 -19.78 22.02
C SER A 32 -6.92 -20.71 22.59
N LYS A 33 -6.03 -21.22 21.72
CA LYS A 33 -4.91 -22.09 22.10
C LYS A 33 -3.69 -21.32 22.63
N GLY A 34 -3.78 -19.99 22.73
CA GLY A 34 -2.69 -19.14 23.19
C GLY A 34 -1.66 -18.77 22.11
N PHE A 35 -0.65 -18.01 22.53
CA PHE A 35 0.42 -17.49 21.67
C PHE A 35 1.67 -18.39 21.76
N ASP A 36 1.62 -19.55 21.12
CA ASP A 36 2.74 -20.49 21.02
C ASP A 36 3.94 -19.95 20.20
N SER A 37 3.75 -18.84 19.47
CA SER A 37 4.73 -18.28 18.58
C SER A 37 4.56 -16.78 18.43
N ILE A 38 5.68 -16.06 18.33
CA ILE A 38 5.69 -14.62 18.02
C ILE A 38 4.95 -14.29 16.71
N TRP A 39 4.94 -15.23 15.76
CA TRP A 39 4.19 -15.09 14.50
C TRP A 39 2.69 -14.93 14.75
N LYS A 40 2.11 -15.71 15.68
CA LYS A 40 0.69 -15.58 16.05
C LYS A 40 0.39 -14.25 16.72
N PHE A 41 1.29 -13.78 17.58
CA PHE A 41 1.11 -12.48 18.22
C PHE A 41 1.07 -11.33 17.19
N ILE A 42 2.01 -11.32 16.24
CA ILE A 42 2.01 -10.30 15.18
C ILE A 42 0.78 -10.46 14.27
N ASP A 43 0.37 -11.69 13.97
CA ASP A 43 -0.82 -11.95 13.18
C ASP A 43 -2.07 -11.38 13.85
N LEU A 44 -2.22 -11.54 15.18
CA LEU A 44 -3.32 -10.94 15.92
C LEU A 44 -3.31 -9.40 15.84
N VAL A 45 -2.13 -8.80 15.98
CA VAL A 45 -1.96 -7.33 15.90
C VAL A 45 -2.35 -6.81 14.52
N VAL A 46 -2.08 -7.55 13.44
CA VAL A 46 -2.49 -7.19 12.09
C VAL A 46 -3.99 -7.50 11.87
N LEU A 47 -4.49 -8.59 12.43
CA LEU A 47 -5.87 -9.00 12.28
C LEU A 47 -6.86 -8.03 12.93
N ILE A 48 -6.55 -7.45 14.11
CA ILE A 48 -7.45 -6.53 14.82
C ILE A 48 -7.86 -5.34 13.94
N PRO A 49 -6.94 -4.54 13.35
CA PRO A 49 -7.31 -3.47 12.44
C PRO A 49 -8.04 -3.96 11.18
N ALA A 50 -7.72 -5.16 10.68
CA ALA A 50 -8.45 -5.75 9.55
C ALA A 50 -9.91 -6.01 9.89
N LEU A 51 -10.20 -6.57 11.07
CA LEU A 51 -11.55 -6.78 11.58
C LEU A 51 -12.27 -5.46 11.84
N VAL A 52 -11.57 -4.44 12.34
CA VAL A 52 -12.12 -3.08 12.50
C VAL A 52 -12.49 -2.47 11.14
N GLY A 53 -11.67 -2.70 10.11
CA GLY A 53 -11.95 -2.25 8.74
C GLY A 53 -13.16 -2.95 8.14
N LEU A 54 -13.26 -4.26 8.36
CA LEU A 54 -14.42 -5.08 7.98
C LEU A 54 -15.70 -4.63 8.69
N TYR A 55 -15.62 -4.36 10.00
CA TYR A 55 -16.73 -3.79 10.78
C TYR A 55 -17.14 -2.41 10.25
N GLY A 56 -16.18 -1.50 10.05
CA GLY A 56 -16.45 -0.17 9.47
C GLY A 56 -17.18 -0.26 8.13
N PHE A 57 -16.80 -1.23 7.30
CA PHE A 57 -17.49 -1.52 6.05
C PHE A 57 -18.92 -2.04 6.26
N CYS A 58 -19.10 -3.09 7.08
CA CYS A 58 -20.40 -3.75 7.28
C CYS A 58 -21.48 -2.85 7.90
N TRP A 59 -21.08 -1.89 8.74
CA TRP A 59 -21.99 -0.96 9.41
C TRP A 59 -21.87 0.48 8.91
N SER A 60 -21.16 0.70 7.80
CA SER A 60 -20.99 2.04 7.19
C SER A 60 -20.34 3.07 8.10
N LYS A 61 -19.59 2.63 9.11
CA LYS A 61 -18.94 3.51 10.07
C LYS A 61 -17.61 3.97 9.50
N LYS A 62 -17.36 5.28 9.57
CA LYS A 62 -16.05 5.87 9.30
C LYS A 62 -15.20 5.76 10.55
N ILE A 63 -14.42 4.71 10.61
CA ILE A 63 -13.41 4.42 11.63
C ILE A 63 -12.05 4.80 11.05
N LEU A 64 -11.27 5.62 11.77
CA LEU A 64 -9.94 6.12 11.40
C LEU A 64 -9.89 6.91 10.06
N GLU A 65 -8.73 7.50 9.79
CA GLU A 65 -8.49 8.28 8.57
C GLU A 65 -8.19 7.43 7.34
N LYS A 66 -8.53 7.91 6.15
CA LYS A 66 -8.26 7.23 4.87
C LYS A 66 -6.78 6.88 4.67
N ILE A 67 -5.88 7.73 5.16
CA ILE A 67 -4.43 7.52 5.03
C ILE A 67 -3.98 6.25 5.78
N PHE A 68 -4.55 6.01 6.96
CA PHE A 68 -4.28 4.81 7.76
C PHE A 68 -4.67 3.57 6.99
N TRP A 69 -5.87 3.54 6.42
CA TRP A 69 -6.37 2.36 5.70
C TRP A 69 -5.60 2.05 4.43
N LYS A 70 -5.16 3.07 3.68
CA LYS A 70 -4.27 2.87 2.54
C LYS A 70 -2.98 2.18 2.92
N PHE A 71 -2.36 2.61 4.02
CA PHE A 71 -1.15 1.98 4.52
C PHE A 71 -1.43 0.56 5.02
N PHE A 72 -2.42 0.43 5.90
CA PHE A 72 -2.75 -0.80 6.55
C PHE A 72 -3.14 -1.89 5.53
N PHE A 73 -3.81 -1.53 4.43
CA PHE A 73 -4.08 -2.46 3.34
C PHE A 73 -2.81 -3.12 2.79
N PHE A 74 -1.75 -2.35 2.55
CA PHE A 74 -0.49 -2.89 2.06
C PHE A 74 0.24 -3.73 3.11
N VAL A 75 0.24 -3.26 4.36
CA VAL A 75 0.78 -4.03 5.48
C VAL A 75 0.06 -5.37 5.62
N ALA A 76 -1.27 -5.38 5.53
CA ALA A 76 -2.08 -6.59 5.63
C ALA A 76 -1.77 -7.58 4.50
N ILE A 77 -1.61 -7.11 3.25
CA ILE A 77 -1.21 -7.98 2.13
C ILE A 77 0.16 -8.60 2.38
N VAL A 78 1.18 -7.76 2.64
CA VAL A 78 2.55 -8.23 2.84
C VAL A 78 2.62 -9.19 4.01
N TRP A 79 2.00 -8.85 5.13
CA TRP A 79 1.98 -9.69 6.32
C TRP A 79 1.30 -11.04 6.06
N ASN A 80 0.11 -11.06 5.46
CA ASN A 80 -0.59 -12.32 5.20
C ASN A 80 0.19 -13.22 4.23
N THR A 81 0.84 -12.65 3.21
CA THR A 81 1.73 -13.40 2.32
C THR A 81 2.90 -14.00 3.11
N VAL A 82 3.59 -13.18 3.93
CA VAL A 82 4.72 -13.65 4.73
C VAL A 82 4.30 -14.70 5.76
N TYR A 83 3.26 -14.45 6.54
CA TYR A 83 2.75 -15.37 7.55
C TYR A 83 2.40 -16.72 6.93
N PHE A 84 1.75 -16.72 5.78
CA PHE A 84 1.36 -17.93 5.10
C PHE A 84 2.55 -18.75 4.58
N PHE A 85 3.45 -18.14 3.82
CA PHE A 85 4.58 -18.85 3.20
C PHE A 85 5.71 -19.17 4.19
N VAL A 86 5.90 -18.35 5.23
CA VAL A 86 7.03 -18.48 6.16
C VAL A 86 6.64 -19.17 7.47
N ALA A 87 5.46 -18.89 8.01
CA ALA A 87 5.06 -19.43 9.32
C ALA A 87 4.16 -20.67 9.20
N ILE A 88 3.25 -20.72 8.23
CA ILE A 88 2.28 -21.81 8.09
C ILE A 88 2.82 -22.93 7.19
N GLN A 89 3.26 -22.61 5.97
CA GLN A 89 3.63 -23.62 4.96
C GLN A 89 4.67 -24.65 5.47
N PRO A 90 5.75 -24.26 6.19
CA PRO A 90 6.71 -25.25 6.70
C PRO A 90 6.11 -26.19 7.74
N LYS A 91 5.21 -25.69 8.60
CA LYS A 91 4.54 -26.53 9.61
C LYS A 91 3.59 -27.53 8.97
N VAL A 92 2.88 -27.11 7.93
CA VAL A 92 1.97 -27.98 7.17
C VAL A 92 2.76 -29.06 6.42
N ALA A 93 3.90 -28.70 5.82
CA ALA A 93 4.78 -29.65 5.16
C ALA A 93 5.38 -30.69 6.13
N ALA A 94 5.64 -30.31 7.38
CA ALA A 94 6.18 -31.19 8.40
C ALA A 94 5.13 -32.08 9.10
N ALA A 95 3.83 -31.84 8.89
CA ALA A 95 2.76 -32.50 9.65
C ALA A 95 2.27 -33.83 9.04
N ASP A 96 2.94 -34.36 8.01
CA ASP A 96 2.57 -35.58 7.26
C ASP A 96 1.07 -35.66 6.91
N LEU A 97 0.48 -34.49 6.63
CA LEU A 97 -0.94 -34.39 6.29
C LEU A 97 -1.18 -34.91 4.87
N PRO A 98 -2.33 -35.58 4.61
CA PRO A 98 -2.70 -35.97 3.26
C PRO A 98 -2.70 -34.76 2.32
N GLN A 99 -2.15 -34.91 1.11
CA GLN A 99 -1.99 -33.80 0.15
C GLN A 99 -3.31 -33.06 -0.17
N TRP A 100 -4.45 -33.76 -0.18
CA TRP A 100 -5.76 -33.17 -0.40
C TRP A 100 -6.19 -32.21 0.72
N SER A 101 -5.83 -32.50 1.98
CA SER A 101 -6.16 -31.66 3.13
C SER A 101 -5.41 -30.33 3.08
N VAL A 102 -4.17 -30.39 2.62
CA VAL A 102 -3.30 -29.23 2.37
C VAL A 102 -3.91 -28.34 1.30
N ILE A 103 -4.27 -28.91 0.14
CA ILE A 103 -4.95 -28.19 -0.96
C ILE A 103 -6.26 -27.54 -0.48
N PHE A 104 -7.07 -28.30 0.26
CA PHE A 104 -8.33 -27.78 0.81
C PHE A 104 -8.09 -26.60 1.75
N GLY A 105 -7.05 -26.67 2.59
CA GLY A 105 -6.63 -25.55 3.44
C GLY A 105 -6.27 -24.29 2.65
N TYR A 106 -5.50 -24.44 1.55
CA TYR A 106 -5.17 -23.31 0.66
C TYR A 106 -6.42 -22.67 0.04
N VAL A 107 -7.34 -23.49 -0.48
CA VAL A 107 -8.59 -23.01 -1.10
C VAL A 107 -9.47 -22.31 -0.07
N PHE A 108 -9.62 -22.90 1.12
CA PHE A 108 -10.41 -22.33 2.20
C PHE A 108 -9.82 -20.99 2.69
N TRP A 109 -8.49 -20.90 2.83
CA TRP A 109 -7.82 -19.66 3.20
C TRP A 109 -8.03 -18.56 2.15
N LEU A 110 -7.89 -18.88 0.86
CA LEU A 110 -8.15 -17.94 -0.24
C LEU A 110 -9.60 -17.45 -0.25
N LEU A 111 -10.55 -18.37 -0.03
CA LEU A 111 -11.99 -18.07 0.01
C LEU A 111 -12.33 -17.04 1.09
N LEU A 112 -11.63 -17.09 2.22
CA LEU A 112 -11.79 -16.11 3.29
C LEU A 112 -11.08 -14.80 2.93
N ILE A 113 -9.79 -14.85 2.59
CA ILE A 113 -8.94 -13.66 2.53
C ILE A 113 -9.29 -12.70 1.39
N ILE A 114 -9.78 -13.21 0.25
CA ILE A 114 -10.15 -12.39 -0.90
C ILE A 114 -11.27 -11.39 -0.55
N PRO A 115 -12.40 -11.81 0.06
CA PRO A 115 -13.40 -10.91 0.60
C PRO A 115 -12.83 -9.86 1.59
N LEU A 116 -11.96 -10.26 2.52
CA LEU A 116 -11.38 -9.35 3.50
C LEU A 116 -10.54 -8.26 2.84
N PHE A 117 -9.67 -8.63 1.89
CA PHE A 117 -8.88 -7.66 1.12
C PHE A 117 -9.73 -6.79 0.21
N THR A 118 -10.80 -7.33 -0.37
CA THR A 118 -11.76 -6.54 -1.15
C THR A 118 -12.35 -5.43 -0.28
N VAL A 119 -12.77 -5.76 0.95
CA VAL A 119 -13.32 -4.78 1.89
C VAL A 119 -12.28 -3.75 2.31
N LEU A 120 -11.08 -4.18 2.69
CA LEU A 120 -9.98 -3.28 3.06
C LEU A 120 -9.60 -2.36 1.90
N TYR A 121 -9.55 -2.87 0.68
CA TYR A 121 -9.28 -2.08 -0.53
C TYR A 121 -10.36 -1.01 -0.73
N VAL A 122 -11.64 -1.40 -0.70
CA VAL A 122 -12.75 -0.44 -0.84
C VAL A 122 -12.68 0.60 0.26
N TYR A 123 -12.39 0.21 1.50
CA TYR A 123 -12.31 1.10 2.62
C TYR A 123 -11.13 2.08 2.51
N ALA A 124 -9.96 1.59 2.11
CA ALA A 124 -8.72 2.35 1.92
C ALA A 124 -8.79 3.33 0.75
N PHE A 125 -9.23 2.85 -0.40
CA PHE A 125 -9.13 3.61 -1.64
C PHE A 125 -10.38 4.40 -1.96
N ARG A 126 -11.54 4.00 -1.41
CA ARG A 126 -12.87 4.63 -1.56
C ARG A 126 -12.84 5.82 -2.50
N VAL A 127 -12.81 5.49 -3.80
CA VAL A 127 -13.11 6.42 -4.87
C VAL A 127 -14.55 6.83 -4.56
N GLY A 128 -14.86 8.12 -4.44
CA GLY A 128 -16.17 8.63 -3.97
C GLY A 128 -17.39 8.20 -4.81
N LYS A 129 -17.27 7.20 -5.68
CA LYS A 129 -18.28 6.64 -6.58
C LYS A 129 -17.98 5.13 -6.77
N MET A 130 -18.53 4.25 -5.93
CA MET A 130 -18.46 2.79 -6.13
C MET A 130 -19.78 2.23 -5.59
N PHE A 131 -20.78 1.77 -6.34
CA PHE A 131 -20.92 1.25 -7.69
C PHE A 131 -22.08 1.97 -8.43
N PRO A 132 -21.94 2.40 -9.70
CA PRO A 132 -23.09 2.86 -10.49
C PRO A 132 -24.07 1.72 -10.86
N PHE A 133 -23.67 0.45 -10.73
CA PHE A 133 -24.46 -0.70 -11.18
C PHE A 133 -25.79 -0.88 -10.43
N ILE A 134 -25.93 -0.36 -9.21
CA ILE A 134 -27.20 -0.42 -8.44
C ILE A 134 -28.07 0.83 -8.68
N ARG A 135 -27.52 1.88 -9.32
CA ARG A 135 -28.25 3.16 -9.48
C ARG A 135 -29.25 3.16 -10.65
N VAL A 136 -29.18 2.18 -11.54
CA VAL A 136 -30.05 2.12 -12.73
C VAL A 136 -31.46 1.60 -12.40
N GLN A 137 -31.66 0.88 -11.29
CA GLN A 137 -32.99 0.30 -11.01
C GLN A 137 -33.92 1.15 -10.15
N ARG A 138 -33.48 2.25 -9.54
CA ARG A 138 -34.37 3.06 -8.67
C ARG A 138 -35.03 4.25 -9.39
N ASN A 139 -34.56 4.63 -10.58
CA ASN A 139 -35.07 5.83 -11.28
C ASN A 139 -36.12 5.54 -12.36
N ILE A 140 -36.61 4.31 -12.48
CA ILE A 140 -37.64 3.95 -13.47
C ILE A 140 -39.05 4.02 -12.87
N ASN A 141 -39.20 4.07 -11.54
CA ASN A 141 -40.52 4.09 -10.90
C ASN A 141 -41.01 5.49 -10.48
N ASP A 142 -40.14 6.50 -10.48
CA ASP A 142 -40.51 7.87 -10.10
C ASP A 142 -40.68 8.81 -11.32
N SER A 143 -40.68 8.27 -12.54
CA SER A 143 -40.90 9.06 -13.76
C SER A 143 -42.38 9.32 -14.03
N VAL A 144 -43.04 9.98 -13.08
CA VAL A 144 -44.24 10.79 -13.36
C VAL A 144 -44.03 12.14 -12.68
N SER A 145 -43.82 13.18 -13.49
CA SER A 145 -43.63 14.60 -13.15
C SER A 145 -42.24 15.02 -12.64
N GLY A 146 -41.40 15.59 -13.49
CA GLY A 146 -40.15 16.21 -13.01
C GLY A 146 -39.10 16.60 -14.06
N GLN A 147 -39.50 17.22 -15.18
CA GLN A 147 -38.59 17.65 -16.23
C GLN A 147 -37.61 18.77 -15.77
N SER A 148 -37.88 19.42 -14.63
CA SER A 148 -37.04 20.48 -14.04
C SER A 148 -35.83 19.97 -13.24
N ALA A 149 -35.81 18.71 -12.79
CA ALA A 149 -34.69 18.15 -12.03
C ALA A 149 -33.47 17.82 -12.91
N TYR A 150 -33.68 17.59 -14.21
CA TYR A 150 -32.62 17.21 -15.14
C TYR A 150 -31.67 18.35 -15.50
N LEU A 151 -32.13 19.61 -15.47
CA LEU A 151 -31.31 20.77 -15.83
C LEU A 151 -30.30 21.16 -14.75
N ASN A 152 -30.63 21.00 -13.46
CA ASN A 152 -29.70 21.32 -12.37
C ASN A 152 -28.58 20.28 -12.20
N LEU A 153 -28.81 19.02 -12.60
CA LEU A 153 -27.78 17.97 -12.57
C LEU A 153 -26.72 18.14 -13.68
N GLN A 154 -27.05 18.79 -14.80
CA GLN A 154 -26.07 19.08 -15.85
C GLN A 154 -25.13 20.23 -15.49
N ALA A 155 -25.58 21.21 -14.70
CA ALA A 155 -24.75 22.34 -14.28
C ALA A 155 -23.64 21.92 -13.29
N ASP A 156 -23.94 20.99 -12.38
CA ASP A 156 -22.99 20.57 -11.34
C ASP A 156 -21.94 19.56 -11.84
N SER A 157 -22.19 18.90 -12.99
CA SER A 157 -21.24 17.94 -13.57
C SER A 157 -20.04 18.58 -14.26
N LYS A 158 -20.14 19.85 -14.68
CA LYS A 158 -19.06 20.57 -15.38
C LYS A 158 -17.93 21.08 -14.46
N ASN A 159 -18.19 21.19 -13.15
CA ASN A 159 -17.19 21.71 -12.19
C ASN A 159 -16.34 20.63 -11.52
N CYS A 160 -16.57 19.35 -11.82
CA CYS A 160 -15.79 18.24 -11.25
C CYS A 160 -14.78 17.69 -12.27
N VAL A 161 -14.04 18.56 -12.95
CA VAL A 161 -12.84 18.16 -13.70
C VAL A 161 -11.77 17.84 -12.67
N LEU A 162 -11.66 16.55 -12.32
CA LEU A 162 -10.52 16.05 -11.54
C LEU A 162 -9.24 16.53 -12.25
N SER A 163 -8.43 17.34 -11.56
CA SER A 163 -7.16 17.84 -12.08
C SER A 163 -6.36 16.67 -12.64
N ASP A 164 -5.88 16.77 -13.88
CA ASP A 164 -5.10 15.70 -14.51
C ASP A 164 -3.85 15.33 -13.70
N SER A 165 -3.39 16.22 -12.81
CA SER A 165 -2.33 15.92 -11.84
C SER A 165 -2.71 14.81 -10.84
N ASP A 166 -3.97 14.73 -10.40
CA ASP A 166 -4.44 13.70 -9.46
C ASP A 166 -4.55 12.33 -10.13
N LYS A 167 -4.85 12.29 -11.44
CA LYS A 167 -4.85 11.05 -12.23
C LYS A 167 -3.43 10.52 -12.39
N ILE A 168 -2.48 11.39 -12.72
CA ILE A 168 -1.06 11.02 -12.91
C ILE A 168 -0.47 10.51 -11.59
N TRP A 169 -0.75 11.15 -10.46
CA TRP A 169 -0.29 10.69 -9.15
C TRP A 169 -0.86 9.33 -8.74
N ASN A 170 -2.15 9.07 -9.01
CA ASN A 170 -2.74 7.76 -8.74
C ASN A 170 -2.14 6.65 -9.62
N VAL A 171 -1.89 6.93 -10.91
CA VAL A 171 -1.25 5.95 -11.81
C VAL A 171 0.19 5.68 -11.37
N ALA A 172 0.99 6.72 -11.08
CA ALA A 172 2.37 6.57 -10.62
C ALA A 172 2.45 5.81 -9.28
N SER A 173 1.55 6.12 -8.33
CA SER A 173 1.41 5.39 -7.07
C SER A 173 1.09 3.91 -7.28
N ASN A 174 0.19 3.59 -8.21
CA ASN A 174 -0.20 2.21 -8.49
C ASN A 174 0.90 1.42 -9.20
N VAL A 175 1.63 2.04 -10.14
CA VAL A 175 2.77 1.41 -10.82
C VAL A 175 3.93 1.16 -9.85
N ALA A 176 4.28 2.15 -9.02
CA ALA A 176 5.30 1.98 -7.99
C ALA A 176 4.92 0.87 -6.99
N PHE A 177 3.62 0.75 -6.67
CA PHE A 177 3.11 -0.33 -5.84
C PHE A 177 3.24 -1.71 -6.48
N ILE A 178 2.85 -1.88 -7.76
CA ILE A 178 2.96 -3.16 -8.48
C ILE A 178 4.43 -3.61 -8.53
N LEU A 179 5.35 -2.67 -8.78
CA LEU A 179 6.79 -2.96 -8.80
C LEU A 179 7.32 -3.34 -7.41
N ALA A 180 6.85 -2.67 -6.35
CA ALA A 180 7.24 -3.00 -4.98
C ALA A 180 6.70 -4.37 -4.52
N VAL A 181 5.46 -4.73 -4.89
CA VAL A 181 4.91 -6.05 -4.58
C VAL A 181 5.63 -7.14 -5.36
N SER A 182 5.91 -6.92 -6.64
CA SER A 182 6.62 -7.88 -7.50
C SER A 182 8.04 -8.15 -6.98
N SER A 183 8.74 -7.11 -6.50
CA SER A 183 10.09 -7.26 -5.93
C SER A 183 10.06 -7.99 -4.59
N VAL A 184 9.11 -7.67 -3.70
CA VAL A 184 8.93 -8.40 -2.43
C VAL A 184 8.58 -9.86 -2.69
N PHE A 185 7.69 -10.15 -3.64
CA PHE A 185 7.31 -11.51 -4.00
C PHE A 185 8.50 -12.31 -4.55
N SER A 186 9.30 -11.71 -5.42
CA SER A 186 10.53 -12.33 -5.95
C SER A 186 11.54 -12.63 -4.84
N VAL A 187 11.69 -11.73 -3.86
CA VAL A 187 12.56 -11.94 -2.70
C VAL A 187 12.02 -13.02 -1.77
N ILE A 188 10.71 -13.10 -1.52
CA ILE A 188 10.09 -14.16 -0.71
C ILE A 188 10.27 -15.53 -1.37
N VAL A 189 10.03 -15.65 -2.68
CA VAL A 189 10.24 -16.90 -3.44
C VAL A 189 11.72 -17.31 -3.38
N TYR A 190 12.64 -16.35 -3.49
CA TYR A 190 14.07 -16.60 -3.39
C TYR A 190 14.49 -17.03 -1.98
N LEU A 191 13.97 -16.37 -0.93
CA LEU A 191 14.26 -16.70 0.47
C LEU A 191 13.66 -18.05 0.89
N ASN A 192 12.50 -18.44 0.34
CA ASN A 192 11.90 -19.74 0.63
C ASN A 192 12.77 -20.90 0.10
N LYS A 193 13.56 -20.65 -0.95
CA LYS A 193 14.54 -21.60 -1.50
C LYS A 193 15.82 -21.72 -0.67
N ILE A 194 16.07 -20.80 0.27
CA ILE A 194 17.27 -20.70 1.12
C ILE A 194 16.94 -21.00 2.61
N SER A 195 15.71 -21.43 2.89
CA SER A 195 14.98 -21.24 4.16
C SER A 195 15.48 -21.96 5.41
N GLU A 196 16.63 -22.62 5.42
CA GLU A 196 17.17 -23.22 6.66
C GLU A 196 18.10 -22.29 7.46
N GLY A 197 18.56 -21.17 6.88
CA GLY A 197 19.52 -20.28 7.55
C GLY A 197 18.89 -19.19 8.44
N LEU A 198 19.43 -19.00 9.66
CA LEU A 198 19.16 -17.84 10.54
C LEU A 198 19.27 -16.49 9.79
N LEU A 199 20.19 -16.41 8.83
CA LEU A 199 20.38 -15.26 7.94
C LEU A 199 19.13 -14.90 7.15
N ALA A 200 18.39 -15.87 6.59
CA ALA A 200 17.18 -15.59 5.82
C ALA A 200 16.09 -14.92 6.68
N LYS A 201 16.00 -15.32 7.96
CA LYS A 201 15.07 -14.73 8.94
C LYS A 201 15.46 -13.30 9.30
N ILE A 202 16.76 -13.04 9.50
CA ILE A 202 17.29 -11.69 9.77
C ILE A 202 17.04 -10.76 8.56
N TYR A 203 17.26 -11.25 7.34
CA TYR A 203 17.01 -10.49 6.11
C TYR A 203 15.53 -10.12 5.94
N LEU A 204 14.61 -11.04 6.25
CA LEU A 204 13.17 -10.76 6.23
C LEU A 204 12.80 -9.64 7.20
N ILE A 205 13.35 -9.66 8.42
CA ILE A 205 13.13 -8.61 9.44
C ILE A 205 13.66 -7.25 8.95
N ILE A 206 14.85 -7.22 8.34
CA ILE A 206 15.44 -6.00 7.79
C ILE A 206 14.56 -5.42 6.67
N ILE A 207 14.02 -6.26 5.78
CA ILE A 207 13.10 -5.82 4.72
C ILE A 207 11.82 -5.21 5.29
N ILE A 208 11.25 -5.83 6.34
CA ILE A 208 10.06 -5.31 7.02
C ILE A 208 10.35 -3.96 7.69
N ILE A 209 11.50 -3.82 8.36
CA ILE A 209 11.93 -2.56 8.98
C ILE A 209 12.14 -1.47 7.92
N LEU A 210 12.82 -1.80 6.81
CA LEU A 210 13.03 -0.86 5.71
C LEU A 210 11.71 -0.41 5.08
N ALA A 211 10.75 -1.31 4.89
CA ALA A 211 9.41 -0.96 4.41
C ALA A 211 8.68 -0.02 5.37
N PHE A 212 8.86 -0.20 6.70
CA PHE A 212 8.29 0.67 7.73
C PHE A 212 8.95 2.06 7.75
N ILE A 213 10.27 2.13 7.62
CA ILE A 213 11.04 3.38 7.51
C ILE A 213 10.63 4.15 6.25
N PHE A 214 10.52 3.46 5.11
CA PHE A 214 10.06 4.04 3.85
C PHE A 214 8.68 4.69 3.99
N PHE A 215 7.79 4.04 4.74
CA PHE A 215 6.46 4.56 5.01
C PHE A 215 6.47 5.78 5.94
N ALA A 216 7.26 5.76 7.02
CA ALA A 216 7.41 6.92 7.91
C ALA A 216 7.94 8.15 7.15
N LEU A 217 8.90 7.93 6.25
CA LEU A 217 9.39 8.94 5.31
C LEU A 217 8.29 9.43 4.35
N GLY A 218 7.47 8.52 3.81
CA GLY A 218 6.27 8.84 3.02
C GLY A 218 5.27 9.76 3.73
N GLN A 219 5.09 9.59 5.04
CA GLN A 219 4.24 10.48 5.84
C GLN A 219 4.89 11.86 6.05
N LEU A 220 6.20 11.90 6.28
CA LEU A 220 6.97 13.15 6.39
C LEU A 220 6.98 13.97 5.09
N ILE A 221 6.97 13.29 3.93
CA ILE A 221 6.90 13.88 2.58
C ILE A 221 5.66 14.77 2.38
N LYS A 222 4.56 14.55 3.11
CA LYS A 222 3.34 15.37 2.99
C LYS A 222 3.54 16.80 3.52
N LYS A 223 4.61 17.08 4.26
CA LYS A 223 4.98 18.41 4.76
C LYS A 223 5.83 19.19 3.74
N LYS A 224 5.29 19.34 2.51
CA LYS A 224 5.58 20.35 1.47
C LYS A 224 7.04 20.79 1.17
N ASN A 225 8.08 20.04 1.53
CA ASN A 225 9.46 20.38 1.17
C ASN A 225 9.96 19.48 0.03
N LYS A 226 9.88 20.01 -1.20
CA LYS A 226 10.39 19.39 -2.42
C LYS A 226 11.88 19.01 -2.33
N LEU A 227 12.67 19.80 -1.61
CA LEU A 227 14.09 19.52 -1.37
C LEU A 227 14.31 18.29 -0.47
N ALA A 228 13.44 18.08 0.53
CA ALA A 228 13.51 16.91 1.40
C ALA A 228 13.15 15.63 0.64
N LEU A 229 12.28 15.73 -0.37
CA LEU A 229 11.94 14.62 -1.25
C LEU A 229 13.14 14.20 -2.12
N GLU A 230 13.84 15.15 -2.73
CA GLU A 230 15.01 14.86 -3.57
C GLU A 230 16.16 14.24 -2.74
N VAL A 231 16.37 14.74 -1.52
CA VAL A 231 17.39 14.19 -0.59
C VAL A 231 16.97 12.81 -0.05
N ALA A 232 15.70 12.61 0.32
CA ALA A 232 15.23 11.31 0.79
C ALA A 232 15.30 10.23 -0.30
N ILE A 233 14.98 10.58 -1.56
CA ILE A 233 15.13 9.69 -2.71
C ILE A 233 16.60 9.39 -2.98
N ALA A 234 17.50 10.37 -2.87
CA ALA A 234 18.93 10.14 -3.05
C ALA A 234 19.51 9.20 -1.97
N ILE A 235 19.16 9.41 -0.70
CA ILE A 235 19.58 8.54 0.42
C ILE A 235 19.01 7.13 0.24
N LEU A 236 17.76 7.02 -0.20
CA LEU A 236 17.10 5.75 -0.48
C LEU A 236 17.79 4.98 -1.61
N ILE A 237 18.14 5.66 -2.71
CA ILE A 237 18.88 5.06 -3.83
C ILE A 237 20.24 4.56 -3.33
N ILE A 238 20.92 5.34 -2.48
CA ILE A 238 22.21 4.95 -1.89
C ILE A 238 22.07 3.71 -1.01
N LEU A 239 21.05 3.63 -0.14
CA LEU A 239 20.82 2.47 0.74
C LEU A 239 20.40 1.21 -0.04
N ILE A 240 19.63 1.36 -1.11
CA ILE A 240 19.27 0.25 -2.01
C ILE A 240 20.50 -0.22 -2.77
N LEU A 241 21.30 0.69 -3.31
CA LEU A 241 22.56 0.36 -3.99
C LEU A 241 23.56 -0.29 -3.03
N GLU A 242 23.68 0.19 -1.80
CA GLU A 242 24.58 -0.40 -0.80
C GLU A 242 24.17 -1.83 -0.45
N ASN A 243 22.87 -2.08 -0.22
CA ASN A 243 22.37 -3.43 0.04
C ASN A 243 22.46 -4.35 -1.18
N LEU A 244 22.22 -3.83 -2.40
CA LEU A 244 22.36 -4.58 -3.65
C LEU A 244 23.83 -4.90 -3.95
N VAL A 245 24.73 -3.95 -3.71
CA VAL A 245 26.18 -4.13 -3.87
C VAL A 245 26.69 -5.12 -2.84
N THR A 246 26.22 -5.08 -1.59
CA THR A 246 26.57 -6.08 -0.57
C THR A 246 26.03 -7.47 -0.95
N LEU A 247 24.82 -7.55 -1.51
CA LEU A 247 24.22 -8.78 -2.02
C LEU A 247 25.01 -9.39 -3.21
N ILE A 248 25.56 -8.54 -4.09
CA ILE A 248 26.36 -8.97 -5.24
C ILE A 248 27.80 -9.30 -4.82
N LEU A 249 28.40 -8.53 -3.89
CA LEU A 249 29.79 -8.65 -3.48
C LEU A 249 30.04 -9.74 -2.43
N PHE A 250 29.04 -10.14 -1.64
CA PHE A 250 29.20 -11.31 -0.75
C PHE A 250 29.40 -12.64 -1.51
N ARG A 251 29.38 -12.59 -2.85
CA ARG A 251 29.61 -13.75 -3.72
C ARG A 251 30.94 -13.75 -4.49
N MET A 252 31.83 -12.75 -4.35
CA MET A 252 33.15 -12.79 -5.02
C MET A 252 34.31 -12.15 -4.22
N PRO A 253 35.50 -12.79 -4.16
CA PRO A 253 36.69 -12.20 -3.57
C PRO A 253 37.41 -11.36 -4.63
N LEU A 254 37.27 -10.03 -4.61
CA LEU A 254 38.23 -9.09 -5.23
C LEU A 254 37.96 -7.65 -4.73
N MET A 255 38.65 -7.31 -3.65
CA MET A 255 38.81 -5.94 -3.14
C MET A 255 39.57 -5.11 -4.19
N ILE A 256 38.91 -4.18 -4.90
CA ILE A 256 39.48 -2.96 -5.55
C ILE A 256 38.34 -2.21 -6.27
N TRP A 257 37.35 -2.93 -6.81
CA TRP A 257 36.21 -2.37 -7.54
C TRP A 257 35.33 -1.35 -6.78
N PRO A 258 35.13 -1.45 -5.43
CA PRO A 258 34.30 -0.50 -4.69
C PRO A 258 34.86 0.93 -4.66
N LEU A 259 36.18 1.10 -4.79
CA LEU A 259 36.82 2.42 -4.80
C LEU A 259 36.64 3.12 -6.14
N ILE A 260 36.72 2.38 -7.25
CA ILE A 260 36.52 2.91 -8.61
C ILE A 260 35.06 3.33 -8.82
N LEU A 261 34.10 2.52 -8.35
CA LEU A 261 32.67 2.87 -8.43
C LEU A 261 32.32 4.10 -7.57
N LYS A 262 32.89 4.22 -6.36
CA LYS A 262 32.71 5.43 -5.53
C LYS A 262 33.26 6.68 -6.23
N PHE A 263 34.39 6.56 -6.93
CA PHE A 263 35.00 7.67 -7.65
C PHE A 263 34.20 8.10 -8.90
N VAL A 264 33.72 7.13 -9.69
CA VAL A 264 32.89 7.38 -10.88
C VAL A 264 31.51 7.96 -10.48
N PHE A 265 30.94 7.49 -9.38
CA PHE A 265 29.64 7.96 -8.88
C PHE A 265 29.72 9.38 -8.29
N LEU A 266 30.85 9.74 -7.64
CA LEU A 266 31.11 11.11 -7.18
C LEU A 266 31.17 12.09 -8.36
N ILE A 267 31.83 11.70 -9.45
CA ILE A 267 31.94 12.51 -10.68
C ILE A 267 30.56 12.69 -11.36
N TYR A 268 29.72 11.65 -11.35
CA TYR A 268 28.38 11.71 -11.94
C TYR A 268 27.37 12.53 -11.13
N LEU A 269 27.51 12.58 -9.81
CA LEU A 269 26.63 13.36 -8.92
C LEU A 269 26.94 14.86 -8.87
N VAL A 270 28.20 15.25 -9.07
CA VAL A 270 28.59 16.68 -9.05
C VAL A 270 28.09 17.41 -10.31
N ARG A 271 28.01 16.74 -11.46
CA ARG A 271 27.57 17.35 -12.73
C ARG A 271 26.14 17.92 -12.76
N PRO A 272 25.10 17.23 -12.26
CA PRO A 272 23.73 17.76 -12.31
C PRO A 272 23.49 18.92 -11.34
N LEU A 273 24.25 19.03 -10.24
CA LEU A 273 24.13 20.11 -9.25
C LEU A 273 24.43 21.50 -9.87
N ASP A 274 25.40 21.59 -10.77
CA ASP A 274 25.72 22.83 -11.48
C ASP A 274 24.58 23.31 -12.37
N SER A 275 23.84 22.38 -12.99
CA SER A 275 22.71 22.74 -13.86
C SER A 275 21.51 23.29 -13.07
N VAL A 276 21.31 22.77 -11.85
CA VAL A 276 20.23 23.20 -10.95
C VAL A 276 20.56 24.56 -10.34
N GLN A 277 21.81 24.79 -9.94
CA GLN A 277 22.23 26.09 -9.43
C GLN A 277 22.06 27.19 -10.48
N ARG A 278 22.43 26.95 -11.75
CA ARG A 278 22.23 27.94 -12.84
C ARG A 278 20.76 28.34 -13.02
N LYS A 279 19.83 27.38 -13.02
CA LYS A 279 18.39 27.65 -13.16
C LYS A 279 17.84 28.46 -11.98
N ILE A 280 18.32 28.21 -10.77
CA ILE A 280 17.91 28.99 -9.58
C ILE A 280 18.39 30.44 -9.71
N THR A 281 19.62 30.65 -10.18
CA THR A 281 20.20 31.99 -10.36
C THR A 281 19.46 32.78 -11.45
N GLU A 282 19.11 32.14 -12.59
CA GLU A 282 18.30 32.77 -13.66
C GLU A 282 16.91 33.21 -13.20
N ILE A 283 16.24 32.41 -12.36
CA ILE A 283 14.91 32.77 -11.84
C ILE A 283 15.00 33.96 -10.89
N LYS A 284 16.06 34.02 -10.06
CA LYS A 284 16.30 35.15 -9.16
C LYS A 284 16.58 36.44 -9.95
N THR A 285 17.43 36.39 -10.98
CA THR A 285 17.74 37.58 -11.80
C THR A 285 16.52 38.08 -12.58
N LYS A 286 15.71 37.18 -13.17
CA LYS A 286 14.44 37.57 -13.82
C LYS A 286 13.45 38.25 -12.88
N LYS A 287 13.36 37.80 -11.62
CA LYS A 287 12.51 38.43 -10.60
C LYS A 287 13.01 39.81 -10.19
N LEU A 288 14.32 39.99 -10.06
CA LEU A 288 14.92 41.28 -9.72
C LEU A 288 14.71 42.32 -10.83
N ASN A 289 14.97 41.95 -12.09
CA ASN A 289 14.78 42.86 -13.22
C ASN A 289 13.30 43.27 -13.40
N LYS A 290 12.35 42.35 -13.18
CA LYS A 290 10.91 42.67 -13.24
C LYS A 290 10.49 43.68 -12.17
N LYS A 291 11.17 43.71 -11.02
CA LYS A 291 10.88 44.64 -9.93
C LYS A 291 11.50 46.02 -10.17
N SER A 292 12.68 46.07 -10.79
CA SER A 292 13.36 47.31 -11.20
C SER A 292 12.61 48.07 -12.29
N ASN A 293 11.96 47.38 -13.23
CA ASN A 293 11.22 48.03 -14.33
C ASN A 293 9.82 48.50 -13.93
N ALA A 294 9.39 48.22 -12.69
CA ALA A 294 8.09 48.62 -12.16
C ALA A 294 8.17 49.84 -11.22
N GLN A 295 9.38 50.38 -11.01
CA GLN A 295 9.66 51.63 -10.29
C GLN A 295 10.06 52.71 -11.29
#